data_AF-A0A2E0UP59-F1
#
_entry.id   AF-A0A2E0UP59-F1
#
_cell.length_a   1.000
_cell.length_b   1.000
_cell.length_c   1.000
_cell.angle_alpha   90.00
_cell.angle_beta   90.00
_cell.angle_gamma   90.00
#
_symmetry.space_group_name_H-M   'P 1'
#
loop_
_entity.id
_entity.type
_entity.pdbx_description
1 polymer ?
#
loop_
_entity_poly.entity_id
_entity_poly.type
_entity_poly.pdbx_seq_one_letter_code
_entity_poly.pdbx_strand_id
1 'polypeptide(L)'
;MVQQKKQIRFIPQILIGIVFVLNIQAGILFFLNPDQYAPAYELSGIPGNVAIAGTGLLFLMWSVPYAFALYNPYKHHSSLIQAVIMQAIGVGGESLILSRIPLGSHLLLRQNIWRFIIFDGIGLLLLVLALYFVKRKI
;
A
#
# COMPACT_ATOMS: atom_id res chain seq x y z
N MET A 1 1.95 34.34 10.00
CA MET A 1 3.04 33.36 9.79
C MET A 1 2.94 32.10 10.67
N VAL A 2 2.57 32.18 11.95
CA VAL A 2 2.49 30.99 12.85
C VAL A 2 1.38 30.00 12.45
N GLN A 3 0.25 30.48 11.93
CA GLN A 3 -0.90 29.65 11.56
C GLN A 3 -0.70 28.88 10.24
N GLN A 4 -0.02 29.48 9.26
CA GLN A 4 0.41 28.80 8.02
C GLN A 4 1.39 27.65 8.32
N LYS A 5 2.37 27.85 9.22
CA LYS A 5 3.30 26.80 9.66
C LYS A 5 2.62 25.61 10.37
N LYS A 6 1.42 25.81 10.93
CA LYS A 6 0.66 24.74 11.56
C LYS A 6 -0.16 23.94 10.54
N GLN A 7 -0.73 24.60 9.53
CA GLN A 7 -1.51 23.97 8.46
C GLN A 7 -0.66 23.07 7.54
N ILE A 8 0.55 23.48 7.19
CA ILE A 8 1.40 22.72 6.26
C ILE A 8 1.89 21.39 6.88
N ARG A 9 2.03 21.35 8.21
CA ARG A 9 2.43 20.13 8.94
C ARG A 9 1.41 18.99 8.85
N PHE A 10 0.17 19.29 8.50
CA PHE A 10 -0.88 18.27 8.32
C PHE A 10 -0.88 17.65 6.94
N ILE A 11 -0.29 18.30 5.91
CA ILE A 11 -0.29 17.76 4.55
C ILE A 11 0.37 16.38 4.49
N PRO A 12 1.60 16.16 5.04
CA PRO A 12 2.19 14.83 5.07
C PRO A 12 1.30 13.80 5.78
N GLN A 13 0.63 14.19 6.88
CA GLN A 13 -0.22 13.30 7.65
C GLN A 13 -1.48 12.89 6.87
N ILE A 14 -2.09 13.81 6.12
CA ILE A 14 -3.22 13.49 5.25
C ILE A 14 -2.79 12.51 4.15
N LEU A 15 -1.67 12.80 3.48
CA LEU A 15 -1.14 11.93 2.42
C LEU A 15 -0.84 10.52 2.94
N ILE A 16 -0.13 10.41 4.07
CA ILE A 16 0.17 9.11 4.71
C ILE A 16 -1.11 8.45 5.21
N GLY A 17 -2.05 9.22 5.75
CA GLY A 17 -3.31 8.74 6.31
C GLY A 17 -4.19 8.07 5.26
N ILE A 18 -4.28 8.65 4.06
CA ILE A 18 -4.99 8.04 2.93
C ILE A 18 -4.40 6.66 2.62
N VAL A 19 -3.07 6.59 2.46
CA VAL A 19 -2.38 5.32 2.15
C VAL A 19 -2.58 4.29 3.26
N PHE A 20 -2.47 4.72 4.52
CA PHE A 20 -2.64 3.86 5.68
C PHE A 20 -4.04 3.27 5.77
N VAL A 21 -5.08 4.10 5.65
CA VAL A 21 -6.48 3.65 5.76
C VAL A 21 -6.81 2.66 4.65
N LEU A 22 -6.40 2.94 3.42
CA LEU A 22 -6.65 2.05 2.28
C LEU A 22 -5.95 0.69 2.45
N ASN A 23 -4.70 0.68 2.93
CA ASN A 23 -3.96 -0.57 3.16
C ASN A 23 -4.55 -1.39 4.31
N ILE A 24 -4.92 -0.74 5.41
CA ILE A 24 -5.58 -1.40 6.55
C ILE A 24 -6.93 -1.98 6.13
N GLN A 25 -7.73 -1.22 5.37
CA GLN A 25 -9.00 -1.69 4.85
C GLN A 25 -8.82 -2.91 3.95
N ALA A 26 -7.90 -2.86 2.98
CA ALA A 26 -7.60 -3.99 2.10
C ALA A 26 -7.15 -5.22 2.90
N GLY A 27 -6.24 -5.03 3.87
CA GLY A 27 -5.76 -6.09 4.74
C GLY A 27 -6.88 -6.77 5.54
N ILE A 28 -7.77 -5.98 6.17
CA ILE A 28 -8.92 -6.50 6.91
C ILE A 28 -9.86 -7.27 5.98
N LEU A 29 -10.18 -6.72 4.81
CA LEU A 29 -11.12 -7.34 3.88
C LEU A 29 -10.60 -8.69 3.37
N PHE A 30 -9.33 -8.76 2.97
CA PHE A 30 -8.72 -10.00 2.50
C PHE A 30 -8.55 -11.04 3.61
N PHE A 31 -8.26 -10.59 4.83
CA PHE A 31 -8.09 -11.49 5.96
C PHE A 31 -9.42 -12.10 6.43
N LEU A 32 -10.49 -11.29 6.51
CA LEU A 32 -11.78 -11.73 7.04
C LEU A 32 -12.69 -12.39 5.99
N ASN A 33 -12.57 -12.03 4.71
CA ASN A 33 -13.44 -12.54 3.64
C ASN A 33 -12.62 -13.09 2.45
N PRO A 34 -11.64 -13.99 2.68
CA PRO A 34 -10.69 -14.39 1.64
C PRO A 34 -11.35 -15.13 0.45
N ASP A 35 -12.46 -15.81 0.68
CA ASP A 35 -13.26 -16.52 -0.32
C ASP A 35 -13.85 -15.60 -1.39
N GLN A 36 -14.15 -14.35 -1.04
CA GLN A 36 -14.65 -13.35 -1.98
C GLN A 36 -13.57 -12.83 -2.94
N TYR A 37 -12.31 -12.91 -2.55
CA TYR A 37 -11.18 -12.35 -3.30
C TYR A 37 -10.30 -13.43 -3.97
N ALA A 38 -10.34 -14.69 -3.51
CA ALA A 38 -9.61 -15.80 -4.12
C ALA A 38 -9.88 -16.00 -5.62
N PRO A 39 -11.13 -15.87 -6.12
CA PRO A 39 -11.42 -16.01 -7.55
C PRO A 39 -10.69 -14.98 -8.43
N ALA A 40 -10.36 -13.79 -7.90
CA ALA A 40 -9.60 -12.77 -8.63
C ALA A 40 -8.14 -13.19 -8.91
N TYR A 41 -7.66 -14.20 -8.18
CA TYR A 41 -6.37 -14.86 -8.40
C TYR A 41 -6.50 -16.23 -9.08
N GLU A 42 -7.71 -16.57 -9.55
CA GLU A 42 -8.04 -17.89 -10.11
C GLU A 42 -7.77 -19.04 -9.10
N LEU A 43 -7.77 -18.71 -7.82
CA LEU A 43 -7.63 -19.65 -6.72
C LEU A 43 -9.01 -20.09 -6.23
N SER A 44 -9.06 -21.30 -5.66
CA SER A 44 -10.30 -21.86 -5.12
C SER A 44 -10.04 -22.76 -3.91
N GLY A 45 -11.10 -23.01 -3.16
CA GLY A 45 -11.08 -23.88 -1.98
C GLY A 45 -10.18 -23.36 -0.85
N ILE A 46 -9.87 -24.26 0.08
CA ILE A 46 -9.09 -23.94 1.28
C ILE A 46 -7.70 -23.35 0.95
N PRO A 47 -6.92 -23.90 0.00
CA PRO A 47 -5.61 -23.32 -0.32
C PRO A 47 -5.69 -21.88 -0.83
N GLY A 48 -6.69 -21.57 -1.67
CA GLY A 48 -6.93 -20.22 -2.15
C GLY A 48 -7.29 -19.25 -1.02
N ASN A 49 -8.21 -19.65 -0.15
CA ASN A 49 -8.63 -18.83 0.98
C ASN A 49 -7.46 -18.52 1.93
N VAL A 50 -6.62 -19.52 2.23
CA VAL A 50 -5.45 -19.32 3.08
C VAL A 50 -4.43 -18.40 2.43
N ALA A 51 -4.20 -18.52 1.11
CA ALA A 51 -3.30 -17.64 0.38
C ALA A 51 -3.75 -16.17 0.46
N ILE A 52 -5.04 -15.90 0.21
CA ILE A 52 -5.59 -14.54 0.28
C ILE A 52 -5.61 -14.00 1.70
N ALA A 53 -5.97 -14.81 2.69
CA ALA A 53 -5.90 -14.39 4.08
C ALA A 53 -4.45 -14.04 4.48
N GLY A 54 -3.47 -14.81 4.01
CA GLY A 54 -2.06 -14.52 4.15
C GLY A 54 -1.65 -13.19 3.50
N THR A 55 -2.13 -12.90 2.29
CA THR A 55 -1.96 -11.59 1.65
C THR A 55 -2.57 -10.46 2.50
N GLY A 56 -3.78 -10.65 3.03
CA GLY A 56 -4.42 -9.68 3.93
C GLY A 56 -3.59 -9.41 5.19
N LEU A 57 -3.03 -10.47 5.80
CA LEU A 57 -2.12 -10.34 6.94
C LEU A 57 -0.85 -9.55 6.57
N LEU A 58 -0.26 -9.79 5.39
CA LEU A 58 0.91 -9.05 4.92
C LEU A 58 0.61 -7.55 4.77
N PHE A 59 -0.55 -7.18 4.23
CA PHE A 59 -1.01 -5.77 4.18
C PHE A 59 -1.03 -5.12 5.57
N LEU A 60 -1.51 -5.85 6.59
CA LEU A 60 -1.52 -5.36 7.98
C LEU A 60 -0.11 -5.24 8.56
N MET A 61 0.75 -6.24 8.34
CA MET A 61 2.15 -6.24 8.81
C MET A 61 2.94 -5.09 8.20
N TRP A 62 2.81 -4.89 6.90
CA TRP A 62 3.47 -3.82 6.15
C TRP A 62 2.88 -2.43 6.45
N SER A 63 1.74 -2.35 7.13
CA SER A 63 1.18 -1.06 7.54
C SER A 63 1.83 -0.46 8.79
N VAL A 64 2.70 -1.19 9.49
CA VAL A 64 3.33 -0.71 10.75
C VAL A 64 4.16 0.57 10.55
N PRO A 65 5.05 0.70 9.54
CA PRO A 65 5.78 1.94 9.30
C PRO A 65 4.87 3.13 8.97
N TYR A 66 3.74 2.89 8.28
CA TYR A 66 2.75 3.93 8.01
C TYR A 66 2.16 4.51 9.30
N ALA A 67 1.85 3.68 10.30
CA ALA A 67 1.30 4.14 11.57
C ALA A 67 2.26 5.09 12.32
N PHE A 68 3.54 4.74 12.40
CA PHE A 68 4.56 5.61 13.03
C PHE A 68 4.81 6.89 12.23
N ALA A 69 4.86 6.78 10.90
CA ALA A 69 4.99 7.93 10.02
C ALA A 69 3.78 8.87 10.14
N LEU A 70 2.56 8.33 10.24
CA LEU A 70 1.33 9.10 10.40
C LEU A 70 1.27 9.85 11.73
N TYR A 71 1.66 9.18 12.82
CA TYR A 71 1.65 9.76 14.17
C TYR A 71 2.48 11.05 14.24
N ASN A 72 3.72 11.01 13.75
CA ASN A 72 4.54 12.20 13.62
C ASN A 72 5.60 12.02 12.52
N PRO A 73 5.35 12.49 11.29
CA PRO A 73 6.21 12.20 10.15
C PRO A 73 7.56 12.91 10.21
N TYR A 74 7.65 14.03 10.94
CA TYR A 74 8.89 14.77 11.14
C TYR A 74 9.81 14.09 12.17
N LYS A 75 9.23 13.53 13.24
CA LYS A 75 9.97 12.75 14.25
C LYS A 75 10.35 11.37 13.71
N HIS A 76 9.39 10.68 13.08
CA HIS A 76 9.52 9.31 12.57
C HIS A 76 9.82 9.26 11.06
N HIS A 77 10.69 10.16 10.59
CA HIS A 77 11.03 10.24 9.17
C HIS A 77 11.67 8.95 8.63
N SER A 78 12.36 8.18 9.47
CA SER A 78 12.89 6.85 9.09
C SER A 78 11.76 5.87 8.75
N SER A 79 10.64 5.90 9.49
CA SER A 79 9.46 5.07 9.20
C SER A 79 8.80 5.49 7.88
N LEU A 80 8.80 6.79 7.56
CA LEU A 80 8.33 7.28 6.25
C LEU A 80 9.25 6.83 5.10
N ILE A 81 10.56 6.78 5.31
CA ILE A 81 11.50 6.24 4.31
C ILE A 81 11.27 4.74 4.12
N GLN A 82 11.11 3.97 5.20
CA GLN A 82 10.78 2.55 5.14
C GLN A 82 9.48 2.30 4.39
N ALA A 83 8.44 3.09 4.66
CA ALA A 83 7.17 3.11 3.95
C ALA A 83 7.34 3.31 2.44
N VAL A 84 8.12 4.32 2.02
CA VAL A 84 8.40 4.58 0.60
C VAL A 84 9.14 3.40 -0.05
N ILE A 85 10.17 2.86 0.60
CA ILE A 85 10.96 1.74 0.07
C ILE A 85 10.09 0.49 -0.10
N MET A 86 9.30 0.16 0.92
CA MET A 86 8.38 -0.98 0.90
C MET A 86 7.35 -0.86 -0.21
N GLN A 87 6.75 0.32 -0.38
CA GLN A 87 5.78 0.56 -1.45
C GLN A 87 6.42 0.48 -2.85
N ALA A 88 7.66 0.96 -2.99
CA ALA A 88 8.43 0.81 -4.23
C ALA A 88 8.74 -0.66 -4.56
N ILE A 89 9.03 -1.48 -3.53
CA ILE A 89 9.18 -2.93 -3.69
C ILE A 89 7.85 -3.56 -4.12
N GLY A 90 6.71 -3.13 -3.56
CA GLY A 90 5.37 -3.58 -3.98
C GLY A 90 5.13 -3.35 -5.47
N VAL A 91 5.20 -2.10 -5.93
CA VAL A 91 5.02 -1.73 -7.35
C VAL A 91 5.97 -2.50 -8.28
N GLY A 92 7.25 -2.55 -7.92
CA GLY A 92 8.27 -3.24 -8.71
C GLY A 92 8.05 -4.75 -8.75
N GLY A 93 7.76 -5.36 -7.60
CA GLY A 93 7.48 -6.78 -7.46
C GLY A 93 6.25 -7.21 -8.26
N GLU A 94 5.16 -6.45 -8.17
CA GLU A 94 3.92 -6.73 -8.91
C GLU A 94 4.10 -6.55 -10.42
N SER A 95 4.85 -5.55 -10.85
CA SER A 95 5.22 -5.37 -12.26
C SER A 95 6.00 -6.56 -12.80
N LEU A 96 6.93 -7.12 -12.00
CA LEU A 96 7.67 -8.34 -12.34
C LEU A 96 6.81 -9.60 -12.29
N ILE A 97 5.80 -9.66 -11.41
CA ILE A 97 4.81 -10.76 -11.40
C ILE A 97 3.99 -10.71 -12.68
N LEU A 98 3.48 -9.53 -13.06
CA LEU A 98 2.68 -9.35 -14.27
C LEU A 98 3.44 -9.77 -15.54
N SER A 99 4.74 -9.50 -15.60
CA SER A 99 5.58 -9.91 -16.75
C SER A 99 5.79 -11.42 -16.84
N ARG A 100 5.52 -12.18 -15.77
CA ARG A 100 5.60 -13.65 -15.74
C ARG A 100 4.29 -14.34 -16.12
N ILE A 101 3.19 -13.60 -16.21
CA ILE A 101 1.91 -14.14 -16.67
C ILE A 101 1.87 -14.06 -18.21
N PRO A 102 1.65 -15.16 -18.94
CA PRO A 102 1.66 -15.15 -20.40
C PRO A 102 0.63 -14.20 -21.00
N LEU A 103 1.01 -13.52 -22.09
CA LEU A 103 0.10 -12.67 -22.86
C LEU A 103 -1.01 -13.52 -23.49
N GLY A 104 -2.27 -13.07 -23.37
CA GLY A 104 -3.44 -13.75 -23.95
C GLY A 104 -4.08 -14.85 -23.09
N SER A 105 -3.56 -15.11 -21.89
CA SER A 105 -4.14 -16.04 -20.91
C SER A 105 -4.35 -15.37 -19.55
N HIS A 106 -5.13 -16.00 -18.67
CA HIS A 106 -5.35 -15.54 -17.29
C HIS A 106 -5.76 -14.06 -17.19
N LEU A 107 -6.69 -13.63 -18.05
CA LEU A 107 -7.06 -12.22 -18.19
C LEU A 107 -7.54 -11.60 -16.86
N LEU A 108 -8.28 -12.38 -16.06
CA LEU A 108 -8.76 -11.95 -14.76
C LEU A 108 -7.59 -11.73 -13.79
N LEU A 109 -6.67 -12.70 -13.70
CA LEU A 109 -5.47 -12.58 -12.87
C LEU A 109 -4.62 -11.37 -13.28
N ARG A 110 -4.39 -11.16 -14.57
CA ARG A 110 -3.64 -10.01 -15.09
C ARG A 110 -4.30 -8.68 -14.73
N GLN A 111 -5.62 -8.58 -14.88
CA GLN A 111 -6.38 -7.39 -14.49
C GLN A 111 -6.28 -7.13 -12.98
N ASN A 112 -6.32 -8.19 -12.17
CA ASN A 112 -6.19 -8.05 -10.73
C ASN A 112 -4.80 -7.53 -10.35
N ILE A 113 -3.71 -8.10 -10.88
CA ILE A 113 -2.35 -7.59 -10.64
C ILE A 113 -2.20 -6.13 -11.09
N TRP A 114 -2.82 -5.73 -12.21
CA TRP A 114 -2.84 -4.32 -12.62
C TRP A 114 -3.50 -3.39 -11.60
N ARG A 115 -4.59 -3.82 -10.96
CA ARG A 115 -5.25 -3.04 -9.90
C ARG A 115 -4.31 -2.81 -8.73
N PHE A 116 -3.53 -3.82 -8.35
CA PHE A 116 -2.53 -3.69 -7.30
C PHE A 116 -1.39 -2.74 -7.71
N ILE A 117 -0.84 -2.86 -8.93
CA ILE A 117 0.20 -1.92 -9.41
C ILE A 117 -0.29 -0.47 -9.35
N ILE A 118 -1.54 -0.22 -9.74
CA ILE A 118 -2.14 1.12 -9.68
C ILE A 118 -2.34 1.57 -8.23
N PHE A 119 -2.93 0.71 -7.40
CA PHE A 119 -3.14 0.96 -5.97
C PHE A 119 -1.82 1.32 -5.29
N ASP A 120 -0.80 0.49 -5.52
CA ASP A 120 0.50 0.66 -4.89
C ASP A 120 1.26 1.85 -5.45
N GLY A 121 1.16 2.10 -6.75
CA GLY A 121 1.77 3.24 -7.43
C GLY A 121 1.21 4.59 -6.96
N ILE A 122 -0.11 4.67 -6.77
CA ILE A 122 -0.74 5.85 -6.17
C ILE A 122 -0.25 6.02 -4.73
N GLY A 123 -0.22 4.94 -3.95
CA GLY A 123 0.31 4.96 -2.59
C GLY A 123 1.75 5.47 -2.53
N LEU A 124 2.62 4.97 -3.42
CA LEU A 124 4.01 5.39 -3.52
C LEU A 124 4.13 6.87 -3.83
N LEU A 125 3.35 7.37 -4.80
CA LEU A 125 3.34 8.79 -5.17
C LEU A 125 2.98 9.67 -3.97
N LEU A 126 1.93 9.32 -3.23
CA LEU A 126 1.50 10.07 -2.04
C LEU A 126 2.58 10.06 -0.94
N LEU A 127 3.23 8.92 -0.70
CA LEU A 127 4.29 8.80 0.29
C LEU A 127 5.56 9.58 -0.10
N VAL A 128 5.94 9.58 -1.37
CA VAL A 128 7.06 10.39 -1.89
C VAL A 128 6.78 11.88 -1.74
N LEU A 129 5.55 12.32 -2.04
CA LEU A 129 5.14 13.70 -1.80
C LEU A 129 5.18 14.05 -0.30
N ALA A 130 4.68 13.17 0.57
CA ALA A 130 4.78 13.37 2.02
C ALA A 130 6.24 13.48 2.49
N LEU A 131 7.12 12.63 1.99
CA LEU A 131 8.55 12.65 2.30
C LEU A 131 9.21 13.95 1.83
N TYR A 132 8.84 14.44 0.64
CA TYR A 132 9.31 15.71 0.11
C TYR A 132 8.94 16.89 1.02
N PHE A 133 7.67 16.97 1.48
CA PHE A 133 7.23 18.01 2.43
C PHE A 133 7.99 17.94 3.76
N VAL A 134 8.16 16.73 4.32
CA VAL A 134 8.91 16.52 5.57
C VAL A 134 10.37 16.98 5.42
N LYS A 135 11.04 16.60 4.32
CA LYS A 135 12.46 16.93 4.08
C LYS A 135 12.69 18.43 3.87
N ARG A 136 11.76 19.13 3.22
CA ARG A 136 11.86 20.59 3.07
C ARG A 136 11.47 21.37 4.33
N LYS A 137 10.96 20.70 5.38
CA LYS A 137 10.44 21.32 6.61
C LYS A 137 9.40 22.43 6.33
N ILE A 138 8.66 22.27 5.24
CA ILE A 138 7.55 23.17 4.88
C ILE A 138 6.36 22.78 5.76
#